data_AF-A0A424P9Z9-F1
#
_entry.id   AF-A0A424P9Z9-F1
#
_cell.length_a   1.000
_cell.length_b   1.000
_cell.length_c   1.000
_cell.angle_alpha   90.00
_cell.angle_beta   90.00
_cell.angle_gamma   90.00
#
_symmetry.space_group_name_H-M   'P 1'
#
loop_
_entity.id
_entity.type
_entity.pdbx_description
1 polymer ?
#
loop_
_entity_poly.entity_id
_entity_poly.type
_entity_poly.pdbx_seq_one_letter_code
_entity_poly.pdbx_strand_id
1 'polypeptide(L)'
;MIIKNENISVAAFERKIGVGRNSLSSALRNKSSISHILLAQISKHYPQYSIDWIVYGKDSPHTRSIELLLKIRKLFKVWDINDWGGM
;
A
#
# COMPACT_ATOMS: atom_id res chain seq x y z
N MET A 1 -4.95 -8.51 2.86
CA MET A 1 -4.01 -8.05 3.91
C MET A 1 -2.63 -8.54 3.51
N ILE A 2 -1.59 -7.71 3.63
CA ILE A 2 -0.23 -7.96 3.09
C ILE A 2 0.27 -9.38 3.42
N ILE A 3 0.08 -9.82 4.66
CA ILE A 3 0.44 -11.16 5.15
C ILE A 3 -0.13 -12.29 4.29
N LYS A 4 -1.41 -12.17 3.87
CA LYS A 4 -2.08 -13.15 3.00
C LYS A 4 -1.55 -13.10 1.57
N ASN A 5 -1.34 -11.90 1.03
CA ASN A 5 -0.86 -11.70 -0.34
C ASN A 5 0.57 -12.20 -0.52
N GLU A 6 1.40 -12.04 0.51
CA GLU A 6 2.80 -12.48 0.53
C GLU A 6 2.95 -13.95 0.99
N ASN A 7 1.85 -14.61 1.38
CA ASN A 7 1.81 -15.99 1.88
C ASN A 7 2.84 -16.27 3.01
N ILE A 8 2.88 -15.39 4.01
CA ILE A 8 3.79 -15.49 5.17
C ILE A 8 3.01 -15.45 6.48
N SER A 9 3.60 -15.92 7.57
CA SER A 9 3.00 -15.77 8.90
C SER A 9 3.19 -14.35 9.46
N VAL A 10 2.37 -13.95 10.43
CA VAL A 10 2.53 -12.68 11.16
C VAL A 10 3.93 -12.55 11.76
N ALA A 11 4.44 -13.63 12.37
CA ALA A 11 5.78 -13.64 12.95
C ALA A 11 6.88 -13.49 11.88
N ALA A 12 6.71 -14.11 10.71
CA ALA A 12 7.66 -13.93 9.60
C ALA A 12 7.63 -12.49 9.05
N PHE A 13 6.43 -11.90 8.96
CA PHE A 13 6.27 -10.50 8.57
C PHE A 13 6.96 -9.55 9.55
N GLU A 14 6.71 -9.68 10.86
CA GLU A 14 7.35 -8.86 11.90
C GLU A 14 8.87 -8.93 11.84
N ARG A 15 9.43 -10.13 11.65
CA ARG A 15 10.88 -10.32 11.46
C ARG A 15 11.39 -9.63 10.20
N LYS A 16 10.65 -9.74 9.08
CA LYS A 16 11.06 -9.17 7.79
C LYS A 16 11.10 -7.64 7.79
N ILE A 17 10.20 -6.99 8.53
CA ILE A 17 10.17 -5.53 8.65
C ILE A 17 10.96 -5.01 9.87
N GLY A 18 11.62 -5.89 10.62
CA GLY A 18 12.50 -5.53 11.73
C GLY A 18 11.78 -4.87 12.92
N VAL A 19 10.50 -5.17 13.14
CA VAL A 19 9.74 -4.63 14.28
C VAL A 19 9.75 -5.60 15.45
N GLY A 20 9.59 -5.07 16.67
CA GLY A 20 9.58 -5.89 17.88
C GLY A 20 8.58 -7.03 17.78
N ARG A 21 9.00 -8.24 18.19
CA ARG A 21 8.15 -9.43 18.24
C ARG A 21 6.83 -9.09 18.93
N ASN A 22 5.72 -9.46 18.31
CA ASN A 22 4.35 -9.22 18.77
C ASN A 22 3.81 -7.79 18.64
N SER A 23 4.52 -6.84 18.03
CA SER A 23 4.00 -5.49 17.81
C SER A 23 2.72 -5.50 16.96
N LEU A 24 2.76 -6.25 15.86
CA LEU A 24 1.61 -6.40 14.97
C LEU A 24 0.65 -7.48 15.49
N SER A 25 1.17 -8.60 16.00
CA SER A 25 0.34 -9.68 16.55
C SER A 25 -0.56 -9.19 17.69
N SER A 26 -0.02 -8.38 18.61
CA SER A 26 -0.80 -7.81 19.71
C SER A 26 -1.80 -6.75 19.22
N ALA A 27 -1.41 -5.91 18.27
CA ALA A 27 -2.32 -4.93 17.69
C ALA A 27 -3.52 -5.58 17.00
N LEU A 28 -3.28 -6.65 16.23
CA LEU A 28 -4.34 -7.43 15.57
C LEU A 28 -5.26 -8.12 16.58
N ARG A 29 -4.68 -8.76 17.62
CA ARG A 29 -5.45 -9.45 18.66
C ARG A 29 -6.31 -8.48 19.48
N ASN A 30 -5.77 -7.34 19.85
CA ASN A 30 -6.42 -6.37 20.72
C ASN A 30 -7.25 -5.32 19.95
N LYS A 31 -7.24 -5.36 18.62
CA LYS A 31 -7.83 -4.33 17.75
C LYS A 31 -7.36 -2.91 18.10
N SER A 32 -6.08 -2.78 18.44
CA SER A 32 -5.49 -1.50 18.87
C SER A 32 -4.82 -0.76 17.71
N SER A 33 -4.56 0.53 17.91
CA SER A 33 -3.77 1.34 16.99
C SER A 33 -2.37 0.77 16.79
N ILE A 34 -1.82 0.97 15.60
CA ILE A 34 -0.42 0.69 15.27
C ILE A 34 0.42 1.97 15.33
N SER A 35 1.72 1.85 15.57
CA SER A 35 2.62 3.00 15.59
C SER A 35 2.98 3.47 14.17
N HIS A 36 3.31 4.76 14.04
CA HIS A 36 3.84 5.33 12.79
C HIS A 36 5.16 4.66 12.37
N ILE A 37 5.96 4.17 13.33
CA ILE A 37 7.20 3.42 13.07
C ILE A 37 6.88 2.12 12.32
N LEU A 38 5.84 1.40 12.75
CA LEU A 38 5.40 0.18 12.05
C LEU A 38 4.98 0.49 10.61
N LEU A 39 4.20 1.55 10.40
CA LEU A 39 3.81 1.98 9.05
C LEU A 39 5.02 2.34 8.17
N ALA A 40 6.00 3.06 8.72
CA ALA A 40 7.23 3.41 7.99
C ALA A 40 8.03 2.16 7.59
N GLN A 41 8.16 1.17 8.49
CA GLN A 41 8.84 -0.08 8.17
C GLN A 41 8.09 -0.90 7.11
N ILE A 42 6.76 -0.93 7.17
CA ILE A 42 5.96 -1.57 6.11
C ILE A 42 6.22 -0.86 4.77
N SER A 43 6.16 0.46 4.71
CA SER A 43 6.42 1.23 3.48
C SER A 43 7.80 0.93 2.89
N LYS A 44 8.81 0.81 3.76
CA LYS A 44 10.20 0.56 3.35
C LYS A 44 10.41 -0.84 2.77
N HIS A 45 9.79 -1.85 3.38
CA HIS A 45 10.01 -3.26 3.02
C HIS A 45 8.99 -3.80 2.00
N TYR A 46 7.86 -3.11 1.85
CA TYR A 46 6.72 -3.50 1.01
C TYR A 46 6.21 -2.31 0.18
N PRO A 47 7.08 -1.67 -0.64
CA PRO A 47 6.75 -0.44 -1.37
C PRO A 47 5.64 -0.63 -2.42
N GLN A 48 5.37 -1.87 -2.83
CA GLN A 48 4.27 -2.19 -3.75
C GLN A 48 2.88 -2.01 -3.13
N TYR A 49 2.79 -1.92 -1.79
CA TYR A 49 1.52 -1.71 -1.09
C TYR A 49 1.37 -0.23 -0.72
N SER A 50 0.22 0.33 -1.08
CA SER A 50 -0.12 1.71 -0.73
C SER A 50 -0.33 1.84 0.78
N ILE A 51 0.39 2.78 1.41
CA ILE A 51 0.18 3.15 2.82
C ILE A 51 -1.23 3.68 3.05
N ASP A 52 -1.77 4.42 2.08
CA ASP A 52 -3.13 4.91 2.10
C ASP A 52 -4.16 3.77 2.23
N TRP A 53 -3.98 2.70 1.45
CA TRP A 53 -4.82 1.50 1.55
C TRP A 53 -4.63 0.76 2.89
N ILE A 54 -3.44 0.78 3.46
CA ILE A 54 -3.17 0.14 4.77
C ILE A 54 -3.90 0.89 5.89
N VAL A 55 -3.96 2.22 5.84
CA VAL A 55 -4.58 3.05 6.88
C VAL A 55 -6.10 3.11 6.71
N TYR A 56 -6.60 3.35 5.50
CA TYR A 56 -8.01 3.62 5.26
C TYR A 56 -8.77 2.44 4.64
N GLY A 57 -8.08 1.38 4.22
CA GLY A 57 -8.71 0.26 3.53
C GLY A 57 -9.30 0.68 2.19
N LYS A 58 -10.54 0.25 1.92
CA LYS A 58 -11.26 0.59 0.68
C LYS A 58 -11.90 1.97 0.70
N ASP A 59 -12.03 2.57 1.89
CA ASP A 59 -12.77 3.81 2.10
C ASP A 59 -11.83 5.01 2.20
N SER A 60 -10.74 4.98 1.42
CA SER A 60 -9.76 6.07 1.42
C SER A 60 -10.40 7.38 0.97
N PRO A 61 -10.19 8.49 1.71
CA PRO A 61 -10.63 9.81 1.27
C PRO A 61 -9.91 10.27 0.00
N HIS A 62 -8.78 9.65 -0.34
CA HIS A 62 -7.96 9.98 -1.51
C HIS A 62 -8.37 9.20 -2.77
N THR A 63 -9.33 8.28 -2.67
CA THR A 63 -9.79 7.44 -3.79
C THR A 63 -10.14 8.27 -5.01
N ARG A 64 -10.88 9.37 -4.81
CA ARG A 64 -11.32 10.24 -5.93
C ARG A 64 -10.15 10.90 -6.66
N SER A 65 -9.15 11.36 -5.91
CA SER A 65 -7.94 11.96 -6.46
C SER A 65 -7.12 10.95 -7.25
N ILE A 66 -6.99 9.72 -6.72
CA ILE A 66 -6.29 8.62 -7.39
C ILE A 66 -7.00 8.26 -8.71
N GLU A 67 -8.34 8.15 -8.70
CA GLU A 67 -9.12 7.90 -9.92
C GLU A 67 -8.90 8.98 -10.99
N LEU A 68 -8.90 10.25 -10.59
CA LEU A 68 -8.67 11.36 -11.49
C LEU A 68 -7.27 11.30 -12.11
N LEU A 69 -6.23 11.07 -11.30
CA LEU A 69 -4.86 10.92 -11.78
C LEU A 69 -4.72 9.75 -12.76
N LEU A 70 -5.40 8.63 -12.50
CA LEU A 70 -5.39 7.48 -13.42
C LEU A 70 -6.08 7.80 -14.75
N LYS A 71 -7.19 8.57 -14.74
CA LYS A 71 -7.85 9.04 -15.96
C LYS A 71 -6.96 9.98 -16.76
N ILE A 72 -6.37 10.97 -16.09
CA ILE A 72 -5.43 11.92 -16.70
C ILE A 72 -4.24 11.17 -17.35
N ARG A 73 -3.62 10.24 -16.61
CA ARG A 73 -2.52 9.41 -17.13
C ARG A 73 -2.92 8.59 -18.37
N LYS A 74 -4.15 8.06 -18.40
CA LYS A 74 -4.66 7.33 -19.58
C LYS A 74 -4.83 8.26 -20.78
N LEU A 75 -5.34 9.47 -20.58
CA LEU A 75 -5.48 10.47 -21.65
C LEU A 75 -4.12 10.83 -22.25
N PHE A 76 -3.12 11.10 -21.41
CA PHE A 76 -1.77 11.39 -21.89
C PHE A 76 -1.17 10.22 -22.67
N LYS A 77 -1.36 8.97 -22.24
CA LYS A 77 -0.91 7.80 -23.02
C LYS A 77 -1.57 7.69 -24.39
N VAL A 78 -2.87 7.97 -24.48
CA VAL A 78 -3.59 7.94 -25.76
C VAL A 78 -3.11 9.05 -26.68
N TRP A 79 -2.88 10.24 -26.13
CA TRP A 79 -2.35 11.38 -26.89
C TRP A 79 -0.95 11.09 -27.46
N ASP A 80 -0.04 10.60 -26.61
CA ASP A 80 1.33 10.22 -27.01
C ASP A 80 1.32 9.18 -28.14
N ILE A 81 0.49 8.12 -28.05
CA ILE A 81 0.39 7.10 -29.12
C ILE A 81 -0.10 7.70 -30.45
N ASN A 82 -1.01 8.67 -30.42
CA ASN A 82 -1.57 9.26 -31.63
C ASN A 82 -0.63 10.26 -32.30
N ASP A 83 0.29 10.88 -31.55
CA ASP A 83 1.26 11.84 -32.09
C ASP A 83 2.44 11.15 -32.82
N TRP A 84 2.80 9.91 -32.46
CA TRP A 84 3.85 9.13 -33.14
C TRP A 84 3.32 8.17 -34.23
N GLY A 85 2.00 7.99 -34.33
CA GLY A 85 1.37 7.11 -35.34
C GLY A 85 1.02 7.80 -36.66
N GLY A 86 1.32 9.09 -36.81
CA GLY A 86 0.98 9.93 -37.95
C GLY A 86 2.15 10.51 -38.73
N MET A 87 3.37 10.00 -38.54
CA MET A 87 4.55 10.30 -39.38
C MET A 87 4.98 9.07 -40.18
#